data_AF-A0A6G0SUD2-F1
#
_entry.id   AF-A0A6G0SUD2-F1
#
_cell.length_a   1.000
_cell.length_b   1.000
_cell.length_c   1.000
_cell.angle_alpha   90.00
_cell.angle_beta   90.00
_cell.angle_gamma   90.00
#
_symmetry.space_group_name_H-M   'P 1'
#
loop_
_entity.id
_entity.type
_entity.pdbx_description
1 polymer ?
#
loop_
_entity_poly.entity_id
_entity_poly.type
_entity_poly.pdbx_seq_one_letter_code
_entity_poly.pdbx_strand_id
1 'polypeptide(L)'
;MDLEISEVFESRRGNICKSINNFKLTKYRVLKSGDFYFRCTNKKCNDFNHSEYSANEIEKEMIRSVVKRKAETELHIQPSKIIRQTLHLNQGEQFIYLSKDENAVILTCPKKISVLCNAQHVFGDGTLDYCPKLFNQLYTINIYQNHFYVPDLCVHTLNQELNIKEFHIDFEISAHNALLNLYPDCKIVACTFHLAQSWFQHIQSNKQLLHEYNNKNSIIGNWLKSFFGLPYLPPGEVEDAFTQLISDYPTSDFSFSDYVLETYILPDSKFNLTLWAAHPKDEPRTTNGAEAFHTPGNRRYS
;
A
#
# COMPACT_ATOMS: atom_id res chain seq x y z
N MET A 1 -3.37 -16.85 -38.41
CA MET A 1 -3.29 -15.96 -37.24
C MET A 1 -4.18 -16.59 -36.20
N ASP A 2 -3.57 -17.25 -35.22
CA ASP A 2 -4.33 -17.97 -34.20
C ASP A 2 -4.98 -16.93 -33.27
N LEU A 3 -6.30 -17.01 -33.16
CA LEU A 3 -7.07 -16.15 -32.27
C LEU A 3 -7.10 -16.81 -30.89
N GLU A 4 -6.44 -16.20 -29.91
CA GLU A 4 -6.44 -16.69 -28.55
C GLU A 4 -7.73 -16.27 -27.83
N ILE A 5 -8.47 -17.25 -27.32
CA ILE A 5 -9.64 -17.00 -26.48
C ILE A 5 -9.11 -16.75 -25.08
N SER A 6 -9.15 -15.50 -24.63
CA SER A 6 -8.72 -15.17 -23.27
C SER A 6 -9.67 -15.75 -22.25
N GLU A 7 -10.99 -15.62 -22.46
CA GLU A 7 -12.00 -16.10 -21.50
C GLU A 7 -13.34 -16.47 -22.18
N VAL A 8 -14.08 -17.39 -21.55
CA VAL A 8 -15.43 -17.80 -21.97
C VAL A 8 -16.39 -17.58 -20.81
N PHE A 9 -17.51 -16.90 -21.05
CA PHE A 9 -18.52 -16.60 -20.04
C PHE A 9 -19.92 -16.55 -20.65
N GLU A 10 -20.98 -16.40 -19.86
CA GLU A 10 -22.36 -16.32 -20.36
C GLU A 10 -22.99 -14.95 -20.14
N SER A 11 -23.73 -14.48 -21.13
CA SER A 11 -24.53 -13.25 -21.03
C SER A 11 -25.77 -13.45 -20.16
N ARG A 12 -26.44 -12.33 -19.81
CA ARG A 12 -27.71 -12.33 -19.05
C ARG A 12 -28.83 -13.17 -19.70
N ARG A 13 -28.77 -13.42 -21.01
CA ARG A 13 -29.77 -14.21 -21.74
C ARG A 13 -29.34 -15.67 -21.95
N GLY A 14 -28.31 -16.14 -21.25
CA GLY A 14 -27.75 -17.49 -21.40
C GLY A 14 -26.92 -17.70 -22.67
N ASN A 15 -26.65 -16.66 -23.46
CA ASN A 15 -25.80 -16.80 -24.64
C ASN A 15 -24.32 -16.88 -24.23
N ILE A 16 -23.60 -17.83 -24.82
CA ILE A 16 -22.14 -17.95 -24.69
C ILE A 16 -21.48 -16.69 -25.25
N CYS A 17 -20.62 -16.09 -24.44
CA CYS A 17 -19.75 -14.98 -24.78
C CYS A 17 -18.28 -15.43 -24.71
N LYS A 18 -17.45 -14.82 -25.54
CA LYS A 18 -16.00 -15.00 -25.56
C LYS A 18 -15.33 -13.65 -25.53
N SER A 19 -14.24 -13.57 -24.77
CA SER A 19 -13.27 -12.48 -24.86
C SER A 19 -12.15 -12.95 -25.80
N ILE A 20 -11.88 -12.16 -26.84
CA ILE A 20 -10.80 -12.41 -27.81
C ILE A 20 -10.16 -11.06 -28.08
N ASN A 21 -8.85 -10.91 -27.83
CA ASN A 21 -8.11 -9.64 -27.98
C ASN A 21 -8.84 -8.44 -27.36
N ASN A 22 -9.33 -8.60 -26.13
CA ASN A 22 -10.11 -7.58 -25.42
C ASN A 22 -11.41 -7.12 -26.12
N PHE A 23 -11.91 -7.88 -27.10
CA PHE A 23 -13.23 -7.70 -27.69
C PHE A 23 -14.21 -8.70 -27.12
N LYS A 24 -15.40 -8.20 -26.78
CA LYS A 24 -16.49 -9.01 -26.24
C LYS A 24 -17.41 -9.49 -27.35
N LEU A 25 -17.36 -10.79 -27.61
CA LEU A 25 -18.15 -11.46 -28.62
C LEU A 25 -19.25 -12.29 -27.97
N THR A 26 -20.44 -12.32 -28.56
CA THR A 26 -21.56 -13.20 -28.16
C THR A 26 -21.92 -14.12 -29.31
N LYS A 27 -22.26 -15.37 -29.01
CA LYS A 27 -22.84 -16.30 -29.97
C LYS A 27 -24.07 -15.66 -30.58
N TYR A 28 -24.10 -15.57 -31.91
CA TYR A 28 -25.18 -14.94 -32.66
C TYR A 28 -26.00 -15.96 -33.44
N ARG A 29 -25.33 -16.83 -34.22
CA ARG A 29 -26.00 -17.89 -34.99
C ARG A 29 -25.10 -19.10 -35.20
N VAL A 30 -25.72 -20.21 -35.55
CA VAL A 30 -25.03 -21.41 -36.04
C VAL A 30 -24.91 -21.29 -37.56
N LEU A 31 -23.74 -21.56 -38.11
CA LEU A 31 -23.47 -21.59 -39.55
C LEU A 31 -23.93 -22.91 -40.14
N LYS A 32 -24.09 -22.97 -41.47
CA LYS A 32 -24.45 -24.21 -42.18
C LYS A 32 -23.43 -25.34 -41.97
N SER A 33 -22.18 -25.00 -41.61
CA SER A 33 -21.12 -25.95 -41.26
C SER A 33 -21.29 -26.58 -39.87
N GLY A 34 -22.20 -26.08 -39.04
CA GLY A 34 -22.29 -26.44 -37.62
C GLY A 34 -21.48 -25.54 -36.69
N ASP A 35 -20.60 -24.70 -37.24
CA ASP A 35 -19.79 -23.76 -36.46
C ASP A 35 -20.60 -22.61 -35.88
N PHE A 36 -20.09 -21.98 -34.82
CA PHE A 36 -20.74 -20.84 -34.19
C PHE A 36 -20.18 -19.52 -34.71
N TYR A 37 -21.06 -18.66 -35.23
CA TYR A 37 -20.74 -17.28 -35.54
C TYR A 37 -20.93 -16.42 -34.30
N PHE A 38 -19.86 -15.75 -33.88
CA PHE A 38 -19.86 -14.80 -32.78
C PHE A 38 -19.85 -13.37 -33.32
N ARG A 39 -20.57 -12.45 -32.67
CA ARG A 39 -20.59 -11.03 -33.04
C ARG A 39 -20.21 -10.15 -31.85
N CYS A 40 -19.67 -8.96 -32.11
CA CYS A 40 -19.42 -8.00 -31.05
C CYS A 40 -20.72 -7.65 -30.29
N THR A 41 -20.61 -7.53 -28.98
CA THR A 41 -21.75 -7.16 -28.11
C THR A 41 -22.09 -5.67 -28.19
N ASN A 42 -21.16 -4.83 -28.64
CA ASN A 42 -21.45 -3.44 -28.96
C ASN A 42 -22.31 -3.37 -30.22
N LYS A 43 -23.58 -2.95 -30.07
CA LYS A 43 -24.53 -2.87 -31.20
C LYS A 43 -24.15 -1.83 -32.25
N LYS A 44 -23.24 -0.91 -31.95
CA LYS A 44 -22.70 0.09 -32.88
C LYS A 44 -21.40 -0.38 -33.56
N CYS A 45 -20.89 -1.55 -33.18
CA CYS A 45 -19.72 -2.14 -33.78
C CYS A 45 -20.07 -2.78 -35.12
N ASN A 46 -19.50 -2.23 -36.19
CA ASN A 46 -19.41 -2.88 -37.49
C ASN A 46 -17.93 -3.22 -37.69
N ASP A 47 -17.59 -4.50 -37.74
CA ASP A 47 -16.23 -5.02 -37.99
C ASP A 47 -15.14 -4.42 -37.11
N PHE A 48 -15.36 -4.38 -35.78
CA PHE A 48 -14.36 -3.94 -34.81
C PHE A 48 -13.89 -2.48 -35.00
N ASN A 49 -14.76 -1.61 -35.52
CA ASN A 49 -14.51 -0.17 -35.70
C ASN A 49 -14.39 0.64 -34.39
N HIS A 50 -14.15 -0.01 -33.26
CA HIS A 50 -13.89 0.63 -31.98
C HIS A 50 -12.59 0.10 -31.39
N SER A 51 -11.93 0.91 -30.56
CA SER A 51 -10.77 0.47 -29.82
C SER A 51 -11.10 -0.74 -28.95
N GLU A 52 -10.09 -1.56 -28.70
CA GLU A 52 -10.15 -2.60 -27.67
C GLU A 52 -10.66 -2.02 -26.35
N TYR A 53 -11.40 -2.83 -25.60
CA TYR A 53 -11.74 -2.47 -24.23
C TYR A 53 -10.49 -2.59 -23.36
N SER A 54 -10.36 -1.72 -22.35
CA SER A 54 -9.35 -1.97 -21.33
C SER A 54 -9.68 -3.23 -20.54
N ALA A 55 -8.66 -3.93 -20.03
CA ALA A 55 -8.85 -5.11 -19.18
C ALA A 55 -9.82 -4.84 -18.00
N ASN A 56 -9.71 -3.64 -17.40
CA ASN A 56 -10.60 -3.17 -16.34
C ASN A 56 -12.07 -3.04 -16.76
N GLU A 57 -12.35 -2.66 -18.01
CA GLU A 57 -13.72 -2.54 -18.52
C GLU A 57 -14.35 -3.92 -18.74
N ILE A 58 -13.55 -4.87 -19.23
CA ILE A 58 -13.97 -6.27 -19.43
C ILE A 58 -14.29 -6.91 -18.09
N GLU A 59 -13.39 -6.79 -17.12
CA GLU A 59 -13.53 -7.34 -15.78
C GLU A 59 -14.78 -6.78 -15.06
N LYS A 60 -14.97 -5.45 -15.08
CA LYS A 60 -16.16 -4.81 -14.49
C LYS A 60 -17.46 -5.32 -15.11
N GLU A 61 -17.50 -5.50 -16.42
CA GLU A 61 -18.69 -6.01 -17.10
C GLU A 61 -18.95 -7.49 -16.82
N MET A 62 -17.90 -8.28 -16.62
CA MET A 62 -18.01 -9.68 -16.20
C MET A 62 -18.58 -9.79 -14.80
N ILE A 63 -18.01 -9.08 -13.83
CA ILE A 63 -18.52 -9.02 -12.45
C ILE A 63 -19.99 -8.59 -12.46
N ARG A 64 -20.34 -7.53 -13.22
CA ARG A 64 -21.74 -7.09 -13.38
C ARG A 64 -22.65 -8.17 -13.93
N SER A 65 -22.17 -9.01 -14.86
CA SER A 65 -22.97 -10.07 -15.46
C SER A 65 -23.19 -11.25 -14.50
N VAL A 66 -22.16 -11.63 -13.74
CA VAL A 66 -22.22 -12.69 -12.71
C VAL A 66 -23.11 -12.27 -11.55
N VAL A 67 -22.90 -11.07 -11.00
CA VAL A 67 -23.69 -10.53 -9.88
C VAL A 67 -25.18 -10.48 -10.23
N LYS A 68 -25.51 -10.00 -11.45
CA LYS A 68 -26.92 -9.88 -11.86
C LYS A 68 -27.60 -11.23 -12.07
N ARG A 69 -26.91 -12.22 -12.66
CA ARG A 69 -27.47 -13.58 -12.81
C ARG A 69 -27.72 -14.24 -11.47
N LYS A 70 -26.74 -14.20 -10.55
CA LYS A 70 -26.91 -14.76 -9.20
C LYS A 70 -28.07 -14.09 -8.46
N ALA A 71 -28.30 -12.78 -8.66
CA ALA A 71 -29.46 -12.09 -8.11
C ALA A 71 -30.80 -12.53 -8.70
N GLU A 72 -30.82 -13.04 -9.94
CA GLU A 72 -32.02 -13.56 -10.61
C GLU A 72 -32.26 -15.05 -10.27
N THR A 73 -31.21 -15.86 -10.12
CA THR A 73 -31.32 -17.32 -9.84
C THR A 73 -31.44 -17.63 -8.36
N GLU A 74 -30.89 -16.80 -7.49
CA GLU A 74 -30.87 -16.99 -6.04
C GLU A 74 -31.67 -15.88 -5.35
N LEU A 75 -32.96 -15.76 -5.71
CA LEU A 75 -33.89 -14.71 -5.23
C LEU A 75 -33.96 -14.57 -3.69
N HIS A 76 -33.61 -15.62 -2.95
CA HIS A 76 -33.61 -15.65 -1.49
C HIS A 76 -32.29 -15.14 -0.87
N ILE A 77 -31.26 -14.94 -1.68
CA ILE A 77 -29.95 -14.46 -1.24
C ILE A 77 -29.92 -12.94 -1.41
N GLN A 78 -29.66 -12.22 -0.32
CA GLN A 78 -29.55 -10.77 -0.37
C GLN A 78 -28.50 -10.36 -1.44
N PRO A 79 -28.76 -9.32 -2.25
CA PRO A 79 -27.80 -8.81 -3.23
C PRO A 79 -26.41 -8.53 -2.65
N SER A 80 -26.36 -8.12 -1.38
CA SER A 80 -25.11 -7.94 -0.61
C SER A 80 -24.28 -9.22 -0.50
N LYS A 81 -24.90 -10.39 -0.29
CA LYS A 81 -24.20 -11.70 -0.23
C LYS A 81 -23.67 -12.12 -1.60
N ILE A 82 -24.42 -11.86 -2.67
CA ILE A 82 -23.99 -12.16 -4.05
C ILE A 82 -22.84 -11.27 -4.49
N ILE A 83 -22.94 -9.96 -4.18
CA ILE A 83 -21.87 -9.00 -4.42
C ILE A 83 -20.64 -9.38 -3.60
N ARG A 84 -20.79 -9.72 -2.31
CA ARG A 84 -19.69 -10.22 -1.47
C ARG A 84 -19.03 -11.45 -2.10
N GLN A 85 -19.78 -12.51 -2.38
CA GLN A 85 -19.22 -13.73 -2.99
C GLN A 85 -18.52 -13.50 -4.33
N THR A 86 -18.98 -12.54 -5.14
CA THR A 86 -18.37 -12.25 -6.44
C THR A 86 -17.15 -11.34 -6.30
N LEU A 87 -17.20 -10.39 -5.36
CA LEU A 87 -16.04 -9.58 -4.96
C LEU A 87 -15.02 -10.37 -4.16
N HIS A 88 -15.32 -11.59 -3.70
CA HIS A 88 -14.33 -12.43 -3.02
C HIS A 88 -13.32 -13.06 -3.99
N LEU A 89 -13.55 -13.02 -5.30
CA LEU A 89 -12.73 -13.74 -6.30
C LEU A 89 -12.01 -12.79 -7.26
N ASN A 90 -10.69 -12.89 -7.35
CA ASN A 90 -9.85 -12.26 -8.36
C ASN A 90 -9.21 -13.38 -9.18
N GLN A 91 -9.46 -13.44 -10.48
CA GLN A 91 -9.05 -14.55 -11.35
C GLN A 91 -9.45 -15.95 -10.84
N GLY A 92 -10.52 -16.04 -10.05
CA GLY A 92 -11.00 -17.31 -9.47
C GLY A 92 -10.40 -17.68 -8.11
N GLU A 93 -9.50 -16.88 -7.55
CA GLU A 93 -8.93 -17.09 -6.21
C GLU A 93 -9.54 -16.16 -5.16
N GLN A 94 -9.71 -16.67 -3.93
CA GLN A 94 -10.18 -15.86 -2.81
C GLN A 94 -9.18 -14.74 -2.50
N PHE A 95 -9.63 -13.49 -2.56
CA PHE A 95 -8.76 -12.34 -2.26
C PHE A 95 -9.25 -11.39 -1.16
N ILE A 96 -10.47 -11.60 -0.66
CA ILE A 96 -11.02 -10.83 0.47
C ILE A 96 -11.18 -11.78 1.66
N TYR A 97 -10.66 -11.33 2.79
CA TYR A 97 -10.70 -12.01 4.08
C TYR A 97 -11.28 -11.05 5.13
N LEU A 98 -11.86 -11.62 6.18
CA LEU A 98 -12.29 -10.86 7.35
C LEU A 98 -11.42 -11.32 8.52
N SER A 99 -10.98 -10.35 9.33
CA SER A 99 -10.42 -10.62 10.66
C SER A 99 -11.38 -11.40 11.54
N LYS A 100 -10.86 -12.08 12.57
CA LYS A 100 -11.66 -12.94 13.46
C LYS A 100 -12.77 -12.20 14.20
N ASP A 101 -12.55 -10.93 14.52
CA ASP A 101 -13.50 -10.04 15.17
C ASP A 101 -14.34 -9.24 14.17
N GLU A 102 -14.17 -9.50 12.87
CA GLU A 102 -14.85 -8.86 11.74
C GLU A 102 -14.66 -7.33 11.65
N ASN A 103 -13.71 -6.76 12.40
CA ASN A 103 -13.46 -5.32 12.45
C ASN A 103 -12.54 -4.82 11.33
N ALA A 104 -11.74 -5.71 10.76
CA ALA A 104 -10.87 -5.45 9.62
C ALA A 104 -11.25 -6.29 8.39
N VAL A 105 -11.31 -5.63 7.24
CA VAL A 105 -11.37 -6.27 5.92
C VAL A 105 -9.96 -6.36 5.36
N ILE A 106 -9.58 -7.55 4.94
CA ILE A 106 -8.22 -7.91 4.54
C ILE A 106 -8.22 -8.28 3.05
N LEU A 107 -7.31 -7.70 2.27
CA LEU A 107 -7.21 -7.83 0.82
C LEU A 107 -5.84 -8.43 0.44
N THR A 108 -5.77 -9.74 0.26
CA THR A 108 -4.52 -10.44 -0.11
C THR A 108 -4.84 -11.68 -0.94
N CYS A 109 -3.86 -12.47 -1.39
CA CYS A 109 -4.10 -13.79 -1.96
C CYS A 109 -3.01 -14.77 -1.49
N PRO A 110 -3.22 -16.09 -1.59
CA PRO A 110 -2.26 -17.08 -1.11
C PRO A 110 -0.84 -16.87 -1.67
N LYS A 111 -0.75 -16.43 -2.93
CA LYS A 111 0.52 -16.12 -3.59
C LYS A 111 1.24 -14.92 -2.97
N LYS A 112 0.54 -13.87 -2.54
CA LYS A 112 1.18 -12.72 -1.89
C LYS A 112 1.65 -13.09 -0.49
N ILE A 113 0.80 -13.77 0.28
CA ILE A 113 1.16 -14.24 1.62
C ILE A 113 2.40 -15.14 1.61
N SER A 114 2.52 -16.04 0.63
CA SER A 114 3.71 -16.91 0.55
C SER A 114 5.00 -16.12 0.29
N VAL A 115 4.94 -14.99 -0.42
CA VAL A 115 6.10 -14.12 -0.61
C VAL A 115 6.39 -13.33 0.68
N LEU A 116 5.36 -12.82 1.36
CA LEU A 116 5.49 -12.17 2.67
C LEU A 116 6.16 -13.08 3.71
N CYS A 117 5.79 -14.37 3.76
CA CYS A 117 6.41 -15.35 4.66
C CYS A 117 7.92 -15.49 4.50
N ASN A 118 8.46 -15.16 3.32
CA ASN A 118 9.88 -15.29 3.01
C ASN A 118 10.62 -13.95 2.98
N ALA A 119 9.94 -12.83 3.25
CA ALA A 119 10.52 -11.51 3.18
C ALA A 119 11.43 -11.22 4.40
N GLN A 120 12.61 -10.66 4.15
CA GLN A 120 13.50 -10.19 5.21
C GLN A 120 13.08 -8.82 5.74
N HIS A 121 12.61 -7.96 4.85
CA HIS A 121 12.14 -6.61 5.16
C HIS A 121 10.69 -6.45 4.75
N VAL A 122 9.90 -5.95 5.69
CA VAL A 122 8.48 -5.66 5.52
C VAL A 122 8.26 -4.18 5.86
N PHE A 123 7.35 -3.52 5.16
CA PHE A 123 7.10 -2.08 5.22
C PHE A 123 5.62 -1.84 5.49
N GLY A 124 5.27 -1.28 6.64
CA GLY A 124 3.91 -0.89 6.99
C GLY A 124 3.70 0.59 6.73
N ASP A 125 2.56 0.93 6.13
CA ASP A 125 2.13 2.31 5.97
C ASP A 125 0.61 2.44 6.14
N GLY A 126 0.19 3.41 6.94
CA GLY A 126 -1.19 3.66 7.29
C GLY A 126 -1.64 5.03 6.78
N THR A 127 -2.81 5.09 6.17
CA THR A 127 -3.41 6.35 5.72
C THR A 127 -4.87 6.48 6.14
N LEU A 128 -5.24 7.68 6.59
CA LEU A 128 -6.61 8.06 6.90
C LEU A 128 -7.30 8.70 5.68
N ASP A 129 -6.54 9.41 4.84
CA ASP A 129 -7.07 10.26 3.77
C ASP A 129 -7.79 9.48 2.66
N TYR A 130 -7.29 8.28 2.36
CA TYR A 130 -7.82 7.40 1.32
C TYR A 130 -8.66 6.26 1.87
N CYS A 131 -8.93 6.27 3.18
CA CYS A 131 -9.73 5.25 3.83
C CYS A 131 -11.20 5.34 3.39
N PRO A 132 -11.84 4.22 2.98
CA PRO A 132 -13.27 4.24 2.69
C PRO A 132 -14.07 4.66 3.93
N LYS A 133 -15.13 5.45 3.76
CA LYS A 133 -15.93 6.08 4.83
C LYS A 133 -16.45 5.14 5.93
N LEU A 134 -16.48 3.83 5.69
CA LEU A 134 -16.94 2.82 6.64
C LEU A 134 -15.82 2.29 7.55
N PHE A 135 -14.58 2.70 7.32
CA PHE A 135 -13.39 2.27 8.05
C PHE A 135 -12.64 3.47 8.60
N ASN A 136 -11.92 3.26 9.70
CA ASN A 136 -11.14 4.31 10.35
C ASN A 136 -9.79 4.57 9.67
N GLN A 137 -9.15 3.53 9.15
CA GLN A 137 -7.81 3.60 8.57
C GLN A 137 -7.67 2.57 7.45
N LEU A 138 -6.95 2.93 6.39
CA LEU A 138 -6.42 1.98 5.41
C LEU A 138 -4.96 1.72 5.77
N TYR A 139 -4.62 0.45 5.97
CA TYR A 139 -3.25 0.05 6.28
C TYR A 139 -2.73 -0.87 5.18
N THR A 140 -1.48 -0.68 4.76
CA THR A 140 -0.80 -1.53 3.79
C THR A 140 0.46 -2.12 4.41
N ILE A 141 0.68 -3.41 4.18
CA ILE A 141 1.94 -4.06 4.46
C ILE A 141 2.58 -4.30 3.10
N ASN A 142 3.85 -4.00 2.94
CA ASN A 142 4.54 -4.13 1.67
C ASN A 142 5.84 -4.89 1.88
N ILE A 143 6.22 -5.70 0.91
CA ILE A 143 7.56 -6.29 0.89
C ILE A 143 8.41 -5.57 -0.15
N TYR A 144 9.70 -5.41 0.13
CA TYR A 144 10.64 -4.91 -0.87
C TYR A 144 11.35 -6.09 -1.55
N GLN A 145 10.94 -6.41 -2.78
CA GLN A 145 11.57 -7.46 -3.58
C GLN A 145 11.72 -7.01 -5.03
N ASN A 146 12.89 -7.24 -5.62
CA ASN A 146 13.20 -6.85 -7.00
C ASN A 146 12.94 -5.36 -7.32
N HIS A 147 13.09 -4.46 -6.33
CA HIS A 147 12.82 -3.02 -6.42
C HIS A 147 11.34 -2.61 -6.47
N PHE A 148 10.40 -3.52 -6.16
CA PHE A 148 8.97 -3.22 -6.09
C PHE A 148 8.43 -3.48 -4.69
N TYR A 149 7.46 -2.64 -4.29
CA TYR A 149 6.66 -2.82 -3.10
C TYR A 149 5.42 -3.62 -3.48
N VAL A 150 5.20 -4.76 -2.84
CA VAL A 150 3.99 -5.58 -3.08
C VAL A 150 3.03 -5.37 -1.92
N PRO A 151 1.85 -4.75 -2.12
CA PRO A 151 0.88 -4.58 -1.05
C PRO A 151 0.30 -5.94 -0.67
N ASP A 152 0.71 -6.41 0.48
CA ASP A 152 0.10 -7.46 1.26
C ASP A 152 -0.76 -6.85 2.36
N LEU A 153 -1.96 -7.39 2.52
CA LEU A 153 -2.78 -7.11 3.68
C LEU A 153 -2.98 -8.46 4.35
N CYS A 154 -2.29 -8.73 5.44
CA CYS A 154 -2.50 -9.95 6.23
C CYS A 154 -2.45 -9.53 7.69
N VAL A 155 -3.42 -9.91 8.53
CA VAL A 155 -3.28 -11.11 9.38
C VAL A 155 -4.61 -11.85 9.57
N HIS A 156 -4.50 -13.19 9.46
CA HIS A 156 -5.31 -14.24 10.09
C HIS A 156 -6.13 -15.15 9.17
N THR A 157 -5.47 -15.87 8.25
CA THR A 157 -6.10 -17.07 7.66
C THR A 157 -5.17 -18.22 7.29
N LEU A 158 -3.85 -18.12 7.41
CA LEU A 158 -2.96 -19.23 7.06
C LEU A 158 -2.29 -19.78 8.32
N ASN A 159 -2.35 -21.10 8.50
CA ASN A 159 -1.56 -21.86 9.47
C ASN A 159 -0.06 -21.83 9.13
N GLN A 160 0.48 -20.66 8.80
CA GLN A 160 1.88 -20.42 8.49
C GLN A 160 2.41 -19.36 9.44
N GLU A 161 3.49 -19.68 10.15
CA GLU A 161 4.20 -18.73 10.99
C GLU A 161 4.95 -17.74 10.09
N LEU A 162 4.65 -16.45 10.26
CA LEU A 162 5.43 -15.38 9.64
C LEU A 162 6.70 -15.17 10.45
N ASN A 163 7.86 -15.27 9.81
CA ASN A 163 9.15 -14.97 10.43
C ASN A 163 9.66 -13.61 9.95
N ILE A 164 9.11 -12.53 10.50
CA ILE A 164 9.49 -11.16 10.14
C ILE A 164 10.64 -10.72 11.02
N LYS A 165 11.82 -10.54 10.43
CA LYS A 165 13.03 -10.12 11.16
C LYS A 165 13.12 -8.62 11.35
N GLU A 166 12.85 -7.85 10.29
CA GLU A 166 12.88 -6.40 10.33
C GLU A 166 11.60 -5.82 9.72
N PHE A 167 10.97 -4.90 10.44
CA PHE A 167 9.75 -4.23 10.02
C PHE A 167 9.97 -2.71 10.00
N HIS A 168 9.82 -2.14 8.81
CA HIS A 168 9.90 -0.72 8.54
C HIS A 168 8.53 -0.09 8.69
N ILE A 169 8.38 0.92 9.53
CA ILE A 169 7.08 1.49 9.87
C ILE A 169 7.20 2.98 10.21
N ASP A 170 6.11 3.70 10.15
CA ASP A 170 6.02 5.09 10.59
C ASP A 170 6.17 5.25 12.12
N PHE A 171 6.12 6.48 12.62
CA PHE A 171 6.27 6.80 14.05
C PHE A 171 4.93 6.65 14.81
N GLU A 172 4.21 5.56 14.60
CA GLU A 172 2.94 5.26 15.29
C GLU A 172 3.12 4.21 16.41
N ILE A 173 3.06 4.64 17.68
CA ILE A 173 3.24 3.74 18.85
C ILE A 173 2.25 2.58 18.85
N SER A 174 0.98 2.82 18.51
CA SER A 174 -0.05 1.79 18.45
C SER A 174 0.36 0.66 17.51
N ALA A 175 0.92 1.02 16.36
CA ALA A 175 1.35 0.06 15.36
C ALA A 175 2.62 -0.68 15.81
N HIS A 176 3.58 0.00 16.45
CA HIS A 176 4.76 -0.64 17.06
C HIS A 176 4.37 -1.66 18.12
N ASN A 177 3.47 -1.27 19.03
CA ASN A 177 2.99 -2.14 20.10
C ASN A 177 2.22 -3.35 19.54
N ALA A 178 1.34 -3.14 18.56
CA ALA A 178 0.61 -4.22 17.90
C ALA A 178 1.58 -5.21 17.22
N LEU A 179 2.62 -4.71 16.56
CA LEU A 179 3.63 -5.53 15.93
C LEU A 179 4.42 -6.35 16.96
N LEU A 180 4.96 -5.74 18.01
CA LEU A 180 5.76 -6.44 19.03
C LEU A 180 4.93 -7.40 19.89
N ASN A 181 3.62 -7.16 20.03
CA ASN A 181 2.70 -8.12 20.66
C ASN A 181 2.56 -9.40 19.83
N LEU A 182 2.64 -9.31 18.50
CA LEU A 182 2.55 -10.46 17.59
C LEU A 182 3.90 -11.10 17.30
N TYR A 183 4.96 -10.28 17.23
CA TYR A 183 6.33 -10.67 16.91
C TYR A 183 7.32 -10.00 17.87
N PRO A 184 7.47 -10.53 19.10
CA PRO A 184 8.30 -9.90 20.13
C PRO A 184 9.78 -9.73 19.77
N ASP A 185 10.30 -10.64 18.92
CA ASP A 185 11.69 -10.64 18.47
C ASP A 185 11.92 -9.80 17.20
N CYS A 186 10.87 -9.16 16.68
CA CYS A 186 10.97 -8.36 15.46
C CYS A 186 11.70 -7.03 15.74
N LYS A 187 12.67 -6.69 14.88
CA LYS A 187 13.32 -5.38 14.94
C LYS A 187 12.48 -4.34 14.19
N ILE A 188 12.07 -3.30 14.90
CA ILE A 188 11.42 -2.14 14.31
C ILE A 188 12.48 -1.19 13.73
N VAL A 189 12.25 -0.75 12.50
CA VAL A 189 13.03 0.30 11.83
C VAL A 189 12.08 1.44 11.47
N ALA A 190 12.18 2.55 12.18
CA ALA A 190 11.32 3.70 11.93
C ALA A 190 11.76 4.43 10.64
N CYS A 191 10.78 4.84 9.84
CA CYS A 191 11.01 5.42 8.52
C CYS A 191 11.72 6.79 8.58
N THR A 192 12.87 6.91 7.93
CA THR A 192 13.66 8.17 7.93
C THR A 192 12.95 9.32 7.22
N PHE A 193 12.09 9.02 6.24
CA PHE A 193 11.27 10.02 5.56
C PHE A 193 10.25 10.65 6.53
N HIS A 194 9.52 9.83 7.27
CA HIS A 194 8.55 10.31 8.25
C HIS A 194 9.22 11.07 9.40
N LEU A 195 10.43 10.67 9.81
CA LEU A 195 11.23 11.42 10.79
C LEU A 195 11.56 12.82 10.26
N ALA A 196 12.13 12.89 9.05
CA ALA A 196 12.49 14.15 8.41
C ALA A 196 11.26 15.05 8.20
N GLN A 197 10.14 14.46 7.80
CA GLN A 197 8.87 15.18 7.66
C GLN A 197 8.39 15.76 8.99
N SER A 198 8.44 14.97 10.07
CA SER A 198 8.03 15.42 11.41
C SER A 198 8.89 16.58 11.91
N TRP A 199 10.21 16.49 11.75
CA TRP A 199 11.13 17.58 12.10
C TRP A 199 10.88 18.83 11.26
N PHE A 200 10.68 18.67 9.95
CA PHE A 200 10.42 19.80 9.07
C PHE A 200 9.07 20.47 9.39
N GLN A 201 8.02 19.72 9.73
CA GLN A 201 6.74 20.27 10.16
C GLN A 201 6.89 21.12 11.43
N HIS A 202 7.72 20.69 12.39
CA HIS A 202 8.00 21.48 13.59
C HIS A 202 8.79 22.77 13.28
N ILE A 203 9.71 22.73 12.32
CA ILE A 203 10.37 23.94 11.81
C ILE A 203 9.34 24.86 11.15
N GLN A 204 8.43 24.31 10.34
CA GLN A 204 7.39 25.07 9.64
C GLN A 204 6.39 25.75 10.58
N SER A 205 6.09 25.17 11.75
CA SER A 205 5.17 25.77 12.71
C SER A 205 5.72 27.07 13.33
N ASN A 206 7.04 27.29 13.26
CA ASN A 206 7.67 28.54 13.68
C ASN A 206 8.11 29.35 12.44
N LYS A 207 7.45 30.48 12.19
CA LYS A 207 7.72 31.32 11.01
C LYS A 207 9.16 31.83 10.93
N GLN A 208 9.80 32.08 12.07
CA GLN A 208 11.20 32.53 12.10
C GLN A 208 12.14 31.39 11.72
N LEU A 209 11.97 30.21 12.33
CA LEU A 209 12.77 29.03 11.96
C LEU A 209 12.57 28.65 10.49
N LEU A 210 11.35 28.72 9.98
CA LEU A 210 11.07 28.49 8.56
C LEU A 210 11.77 29.51 7.64
N HIS A 211 11.81 30.78 8.03
CA HIS A 211 12.54 31.81 7.29
C HIS A 211 14.05 31.51 7.26
N GLU A 212 14.63 31.21 8.41
CA GLU A 212 16.05 30.87 8.53
C GLU A 212 16.40 29.60 7.74
N TYR A 213 15.61 28.54 7.86
CA TYR A 213 15.81 27.28 7.16
C TYR A 213 15.89 27.46 5.63
N ASN A 214 14.99 28.27 5.08
CA ASN A 214 14.92 28.54 3.63
C ASN A 214 16.02 29.50 3.14
N ASN A 215 16.66 30.26 4.03
CA ASN A 215 17.77 31.12 3.69
C ASN A 215 19.07 30.30 3.55
N LYS A 216 19.61 30.22 2.32
CA LYS A 216 20.81 29.45 2.01
C LYS A 216 22.08 29.92 2.74
N ASN A 217 22.10 31.17 3.18
CA ASN A 217 23.26 31.77 3.86
C ASN A 217 23.05 31.89 5.38
N SER A 218 21.93 31.38 5.91
CA SER A 218 21.66 31.44 7.35
C SER A 218 22.49 30.42 8.11
N ILE A 219 23.21 30.88 9.13
CA ILE A 219 23.90 30.02 10.09
C ILE A 219 22.88 29.16 10.86
N ILE A 220 21.77 29.77 11.30
CA ILE A 220 20.67 29.06 11.96
C ILE A 220 20.05 28.04 10.99
N GLY A 221 19.84 28.41 9.73
CA GLY A 221 19.32 27.52 8.70
C GLY A 221 20.24 26.32 8.41
N ASN A 222 21.56 26.50 8.47
CA ASN A 222 22.53 25.40 8.33
C ASN A 222 22.57 24.53 9.58
N TRP A 223 22.47 25.14 10.76
CA TRP A 223 22.33 24.43 12.04
C TRP A 223 21.09 23.53 12.05
N LEU A 224 19.91 24.05 11.68
CA LEU A 224 18.66 23.27 11.55
C LEU A 224 18.81 22.07 10.60
N LYS A 225 19.47 22.26 9.44
CA LYS A 225 19.72 21.17 8.47
C LYS A 225 20.66 20.11 9.01
N SER A 226 21.55 20.44 9.94
CA SER A 226 22.52 19.50 10.50
C SER A 226 21.84 18.40 11.33
N PHE A 227 20.69 18.68 11.95
CA PHE A 227 19.89 17.66 12.65
C PHE A 227 19.49 16.51 11.73
N PHE A 228 19.20 16.78 10.45
CA PHE A 228 18.84 15.77 9.45
C PHE A 228 19.99 14.80 9.11
N GLY A 229 21.20 15.05 9.62
CA GLY A 229 22.32 14.12 9.58
C GLY A 229 22.29 13.06 10.70
N LEU A 230 21.63 13.35 11.83
CA LEU A 230 21.60 12.45 13.01
C LEU A 230 21.08 11.03 12.71
N PRO A 231 20.05 10.82 11.87
CA PRO A 231 19.54 9.47 11.59
C PRO A 231 20.56 8.53 10.92
N TYR A 232 21.64 9.09 10.38
CA TYR A 232 22.69 8.35 9.69
C TYR A 232 23.87 7.97 10.61
N LEU A 233 23.80 8.30 11.89
CA LEU A 233 24.79 7.92 12.89
C LEU A 233 24.42 6.59 13.57
N PRO A 234 25.39 5.84 14.12
CA PRO A 234 25.11 4.76 15.07
C PRO A 234 24.33 5.29 16.28
N PRO A 235 23.37 4.53 16.84
CA PRO A 235 22.62 4.97 18.02
C PRO A 235 23.51 5.46 19.18
N GLY A 236 24.64 4.78 19.41
CA GLY A 236 25.58 5.14 20.48
C GLY A 236 26.35 6.44 20.25
N GLU A 237 26.33 7.02 19.04
CA GLU A 237 27.00 8.29 18.71
C GLU A 237 26.00 9.46 18.59
N VAL A 238 24.70 9.20 18.57
CA VAL A 238 23.68 10.22 18.34
C VAL A 238 23.63 11.24 19.48
N GLU A 239 23.71 10.80 20.73
CA GLU A 239 23.66 11.70 21.90
C GLU A 239 24.86 12.68 21.92
N ASP A 240 26.05 12.17 21.62
CA ASP A 240 27.28 12.98 21.54
C ASP A 240 27.19 13.98 20.38
N ALA A 241 26.74 13.53 19.20
CA ALA A 241 26.56 14.40 18.04
C ALA A 241 25.48 15.47 18.29
N PHE A 242 24.37 15.11 18.94
CA PHE A 242 23.35 16.06 19.35
C PHE A 242 23.92 17.09 20.33
N THR A 243 24.68 16.66 21.33
CA THR A 243 25.34 17.54 22.30
C THR A 243 26.30 18.53 21.63
N GLN A 244 27.03 18.10 20.60
CA GLN A 244 27.87 18.99 19.80
C GLN A 244 27.04 20.03 19.04
N LEU A 245 25.94 19.61 18.39
CA LEU A 245 25.03 20.55 17.71
C LEU A 245 24.45 21.60 18.67
N ILE A 246 24.17 21.22 19.91
CA ILE A 246 23.69 22.17 20.94
C ILE A 246 24.82 23.04 21.47
N SER A 247 26.05 22.54 21.58
CA SER A 247 27.20 23.33 22.04
C SER A 247 27.58 24.43 21.05
N ASP A 248 27.45 24.16 19.75
CA ASP A 248 27.76 25.08 18.65
C ASP A 248 26.58 26.03 18.30
N TYR A 249 25.66 26.26 19.24
CA TYR A 249 24.37 26.92 18.98
C TYR A 249 24.50 28.36 18.43
N PRO A 250 23.78 28.70 17.34
CA PRO A 250 23.77 30.06 16.78
C PRO A 250 22.52 30.89 17.12
N THR A 251 21.64 30.42 18.03
CA THR A 251 20.32 31.01 18.29
C THR A 251 19.92 30.97 19.76
N SER A 252 19.03 31.86 20.19
CA SER A 252 18.37 31.80 21.51
C SER A 252 17.01 31.07 21.47
N ASP A 253 16.54 30.67 20.28
CA ASP A 253 15.30 29.89 20.10
C ASP A 253 15.65 28.40 20.01
N PHE A 254 15.43 27.68 21.12
CA PHE A 254 15.66 26.25 21.25
C PHE A 254 14.41 25.40 21.03
N SER A 255 13.29 26.01 20.61
CA SER A 255 12.00 25.30 20.49
C SER A 255 12.06 24.04 19.62
N PHE A 256 12.85 24.06 18.54
CA PHE A 256 13.05 22.88 17.70
C PHE A 256 13.98 21.84 18.35
N SER A 257 15.11 22.26 18.92
CA SER A 257 16.05 21.33 19.56
C SER A 257 15.45 20.68 20.81
N ASP A 258 14.66 21.42 21.60
CA ASP A 258 13.97 20.91 22.78
C ASP A 258 12.95 19.84 22.37
N TYR A 259 12.20 20.09 21.30
CA TYR A 259 11.31 19.08 20.71
C TYR A 259 12.06 17.82 20.28
N VAL A 260 13.20 17.96 19.59
CA VAL A 260 14.01 16.80 19.18
C VAL A 260 14.55 16.05 20.40
N LEU A 261 15.06 16.78 21.40
CA LEU A 261 15.60 16.24 22.64
C LEU A 261 14.56 15.39 23.37
N GLU A 262 13.41 15.97 23.67
CA GLU A 262 12.32 15.34 24.44
C GLU A 262 11.69 14.17 23.69
N THR A 263 11.56 14.27 22.36
CA THR A 263 10.83 13.28 21.57
C THR A 263 11.69 12.10 21.13
N TYR A 264 12.99 12.30 20.91
CA TYR A 264 13.85 11.31 20.24
C TYR A 264 15.19 11.00 20.92
N ILE A 265 15.74 11.91 21.75
CA ILE A 265 17.12 11.77 22.25
C ILE A 265 17.16 11.24 23.67
N LEU A 266 16.31 11.74 24.57
CA LEU A 266 16.34 11.34 25.97
C LEU A 266 16.11 9.82 26.15
N PRO A 267 16.64 9.19 27.21
CA PRO A 267 16.47 7.75 27.44
C PRO A 267 15.01 7.30 27.59
N ASP A 268 14.15 8.18 28.11
CA ASP A 268 12.70 8.00 28.28
C ASP A 268 11.89 8.61 27.13
N SER A 269 12.56 9.00 26.05
CA SER A 269 11.92 9.56 24.88
C SER A 269 10.94 8.58 24.26
N LYS A 270 9.91 9.16 23.61
CA LYS A 270 8.84 8.42 22.96
C LYS A 270 9.37 7.42 21.92
N PHE A 271 10.46 7.77 21.24
CA PHE A 271 11.07 6.97 20.19
C PHE A 271 12.59 6.84 20.39
N ASN A 272 13.00 5.70 20.96
CA ASN A 272 14.41 5.40 21.22
C ASN A 272 15.26 5.45 19.94
N LEU A 273 16.51 5.92 20.10
CA LEU A 273 17.55 6.01 19.08
C LEU A 273 17.69 4.74 18.22
N THR A 274 17.59 3.54 18.81
CA THR A 274 17.74 2.29 18.07
C THR A 274 16.65 2.04 17.03
N LEU A 275 15.52 2.74 17.13
CA LEU A 275 14.42 2.65 16.16
C LEU A 275 14.77 3.35 14.85
N TRP A 276 15.46 4.48 14.89
CA TRP A 276 15.55 5.39 13.74
C TRP A 276 16.98 5.74 13.32
N ALA A 277 17.95 5.63 14.21
CA ALA A 277 19.35 5.93 13.93
C ALA A 277 20.13 4.68 13.53
N ALA A 278 20.85 4.73 12.42
CA ALA A 278 21.89 3.76 12.09
C ALA A 278 22.74 4.25 10.91
N HIS A 279 23.93 3.69 10.71
CA HIS A 279 24.75 3.96 9.51
C HIS A 279 23.96 3.79 8.21
N PRO A 280 24.20 4.62 7.17
CA PRO A 280 23.62 4.40 5.86
C PRO A 280 23.97 2.98 5.39
N LYS A 281 22.96 2.22 4.98
CA LYS A 281 23.13 0.94 4.29
C LYS A 281 22.56 1.10 2.88
N ASP A 282 22.96 0.22 1.96
CA ASP A 282 22.34 0.12 0.63
C ASP A 282 20.87 -0.38 0.68
N GLU A 283 20.39 -0.78 1.87
CA GLU A 283 19.01 -1.19 2.14
C GLU A 283 18.07 0.03 2.26
N PRO A 284 16.86 0.00 1.65
CA PRO A 284 15.93 1.12 1.72
C PRO A 284 15.39 1.31 3.14
N ARG A 285 15.53 2.53 3.69
CA ARG A 285 14.93 2.99 4.95
C ARG A 285 13.76 3.95 4.77
N THR A 286 13.29 4.08 3.55
CA THR A 286 12.19 4.96 3.18
C THR A 286 10.95 4.12 2.91
N THR A 287 9.81 4.57 3.40
CA THR A 287 8.50 4.01 3.04
C THR A 287 7.93 4.70 1.79
N ASN A 288 8.69 5.55 1.09
CA ASN A 288 8.23 6.33 -0.06
C ASN A 288 7.53 5.47 -1.12
N GLY A 289 8.01 4.24 -1.33
CA GLY A 289 7.34 3.35 -2.27
C GLY A 289 6.06 2.75 -1.73
N ALA A 290 5.91 2.54 -0.41
CA ALA A 290 4.62 2.21 0.21
C ALA A 290 3.64 3.40 0.14
N GLU A 291 4.11 4.62 0.43
CA GLU A 291 3.31 5.85 0.33
C GLU A 291 2.87 6.14 -1.11
N ALA A 292 3.70 5.80 -2.10
CA ALA A 292 3.36 5.89 -3.51
C ALA A 292 2.13 5.06 -3.90
N PHE A 293 1.79 3.98 -3.16
CA PHE A 293 0.53 3.23 -3.35
C PHE A 293 -0.70 4.02 -2.91
N HIS A 294 -0.54 4.97 -1.99
CA HIS A 294 -1.62 5.82 -1.51
C HIS A 294 -1.89 7.01 -2.45
N THR A 295 -0.95 7.35 -3.33
CA THR A 295 -1.11 8.49 -4.26
C THR A 295 -1.91 8.10 -5.53
N PRO A 296 -3.02 8.78 -5.88
CA PRO A 296 -3.82 8.46 -7.07
C PRO A 296 -3.07 8.50 -8.41
N GLY A 297 -1.93 9.20 -8.47
CA GLY A 297 -1.14 9.45 -9.67
C GLY A 297 -0.13 8.36 -10.08
N ASN A 298 0.19 7.39 -9.21
CA ASN A 298 1.26 6.42 -9.47
C ASN A 298 0.81 5.03 -9.96
N ARG A 299 -0.42 4.89 -10.49
CA ARG A 299 -0.87 3.67 -11.20
C ARG A 299 -0.21 3.47 -12.59
N ARG A 300 1.08 3.75 -12.69
CA ARG A 300 1.87 3.57 -13.90
C ARG A 300 3.25 2.97 -13.63
N TYR A 301 3.38 2.03 -12.71
CA TYR A 301 4.49 1.09 -12.77
C TYR A 301 3.99 -0.32 -12.44
N SER A 302 3.87 -1.09 -13.54
CA SER A 302 3.77 -2.55 -13.72
C SER A 302 2.74 -3.32 -12.90
#